data_AF-A0A0G1P684-F1
#
_entry.id   AF-A0A0G1P684-F1
#
_cell.length_a   1.000
_cell.length_b   1.000
_cell.length_c   1.000
_cell.angle_alpha   90.00
_cell.angle_beta   90.00
_cell.angle_gamma   90.00
#
_symmetry.space_group_name_H-M   'P 1'
#
loop_
_entity.id
_entity.type
_entity.pdbx_description
1 polymer ?
#
loop_
_entity_poly.entity_id
_entity_poly.type
_entity_poly.pdbx_seq_one_letter_code
_entity_poly.pdbx_strand_id
1 'polypeptide(L)'
;MWYLLHSIMMINMNKVALLLPAAILVAGCNTSPIVPGNETDTQAQQAQKISQILERGGSAFCRITNLTDNSVVEMTLAGEKMKIVGTDLSEGKKGTMINDAAYIYSWEEGQTTGFKMKLSQEEITPAPGDVETDVQENDTQERATTYDDDTKYKLDCTQRNVSDSEFAPPASVNFVDPSQMQNLSPAELQKLFPQGSQGDQE
;
A
#
# COMPACT_ATOMS: atom_id res chain seq x y z
N MET A 1 24.89 17.90 43.31
CA MET A 1 25.50 19.23 43.15
C MET A 1 24.94 19.80 41.86
N TRP A 2 24.14 20.88 41.98
CA TRP A 2 23.68 21.80 40.93
C TRP A 2 22.73 21.23 39.85
N TYR A 3 21.42 21.51 39.94
CA TYR A 3 20.70 22.74 39.50
C TYR A 3 20.40 22.72 37.99
N LEU A 4 19.10 22.65 37.62
CA LEU A 4 18.29 23.76 37.06
C LEU A 4 18.68 24.07 35.60
N LEU A 5 17.84 24.34 34.60
CA LEU A 5 16.49 24.86 34.39
C LEU A 5 16.13 24.42 32.95
N HIS A 6 14.89 24.23 32.50
CA HIS A 6 13.88 25.25 32.21
C HIS A 6 12.59 24.49 31.85
N SER A 7 11.52 24.60 32.63
CA SER A 7 10.50 25.65 32.48
C SER A 7 9.88 25.71 31.07
N ILE A 8 8.84 24.90 30.82
CA ILE A 8 7.80 25.25 29.85
C ILE A 8 6.61 25.76 30.66
N MET A 9 6.44 27.08 30.59
CA MET A 9 5.33 27.84 31.13
C MET A 9 3.99 27.25 30.71
N MET A 10 3.13 27.00 31.69
CA MET A 10 1.69 26.92 31.52
C MET A 10 1.19 28.29 31.01
N ILE A 11 0.65 28.33 29.80
CA ILE A 11 -0.04 29.52 29.29
C ILE A 11 -1.45 29.55 29.89
N ASN A 12 -1.71 30.69 30.50
CA ASN A 12 -2.88 31.04 31.31
C ASN A 12 -4.07 31.36 30.41
N MET A 13 -5.20 30.67 30.63
CA MET A 13 -6.50 30.96 30.05
C MET A 13 -7.08 32.19 30.76
N ASN A 14 -7.09 33.34 30.09
CA ASN A 14 -7.85 34.50 30.56
C ASN A 14 -8.85 34.97 29.51
N LYS A 15 -10.02 35.28 30.04
CA LYS A 15 -11.27 35.60 29.35
C LYS A 15 -11.12 36.89 28.54
N VAL A 16 -11.46 36.86 27.27
CA VAL A 16 -11.87 38.05 26.51
C VAL A 16 -13.15 37.71 25.77
N ALA A 17 -14.25 38.16 26.34
CA ALA A 17 -15.53 38.32 25.66
C ALA A 17 -15.62 39.80 25.24
N LEU A 18 -15.78 40.08 23.95
CA LEU A 18 -16.57 41.23 23.49
C LEU A 18 -16.90 41.14 21.99
N LEU A 19 -18.19 41.30 21.72
CA LEU A 19 -18.87 41.39 20.44
C LEU A 19 -18.52 42.68 19.68
N LEU A 20 -18.51 42.63 18.34
CA LEU A 20 -19.20 43.59 17.46
C LEU A 20 -19.14 43.13 15.97
N PRO A 21 -20.21 43.34 15.19
CA PRO A 21 -20.29 42.95 13.79
C PRO A 21 -19.78 44.07 12.88
N ALA A 22 -18.85 43.76 11.98
CA ALA A 22 -18.45 44.66 10.91
C ALA A 22 -18.43 43.88 9.59
N ALA A 23 -19.27 44.34 8.67
CA ALA A 23 -19.38 43.85 7.31
C ALA A 23 -18.02 43.88 6.61
N ILE A 24 -17.54 42.73 6.15
CA ILE A 24 -16.41 42.62 5.24
C ILE A 24 -16.98 42.43 3.84
N LEU A 25 -16.75 43.44 2.99
CA LEU A 25 -16.91 43.38 1.56
C LEU A 25 -15.97 42.30 1.00
N VAL A 26 -16.55 41.24 0.44
CA VAL A 26 -15.81 40.22 -0.32
C VAL A 26 -15.46 40.84 -1.67
N ALA A 27 -14.26 41.39 -1.78
CA ALA A 27 -13.63 41.75 -3.04
C ALA A 27 -12.17 41.31 -2.98
N GLY A 28 -11.84 40.26 -3.74
CA GLY A 28 -10.47 39.76 -3.90
C GLY A 28 -10.34 38.24 -3.76
N CYS A 29 -10.94 37.48 -4.67
CA CYS A 29 -10.44 36.13 -4.96
C CYS A 29 -9.03 36.27 -5.56
N ASN A 30 -8.01 36.30 -4.71
CA ASN A 30 -6.67 35.94 -5.14
C ASN A 30 -6.67 34.42 -5.32
N THR A 31 -7.00 33.99 -6.53
CA THR A 31 -6.63 32.66 -7.01
C THR A 31 -5.11 32.61 -7.09
N SER A 32 -4.46 32.24 -5.99
CA SER A 32 -3.16 31.59 -6.10
C SER A 32 -3.37 30.37 -6.99
N PRO A 33 -2.62 30.20 -8.09
CA PRO A 33 -2.66 28.94 -8.81
C PRO A 33 -2.25 27.86 -7.82
N ILE A 34 -3.19 26.97 -7.51
CA ILE A 34 -2.86 25.65 -6.99
C ILE A 34 -2.02 25.03 -8.10
N VAL A 35 -0.71 25.03 -7.92
CA VAL A 35 0.20 24.22 -8.72
C VAL A 35 -0.19 22.77 -8.40
N PRO A 36 -0.72 21.99 -9.36
CA PRO A 36 -0.87 20.56 -9.16
C PRO A 36 0.55 20.01 -8.96
N GLY A 37 0.84 19.52 -7.76
CA GLY A 37 2.01 18.69 -7.56
C GLY A 37 1.82 17.42 -8.38
N ASN A 38 2.74 17.16 -9.30
CA ASN A 38 2.83 16.03 -10.24
C ASN A 38 2.87 14.62 -9.59
N GLU A 39 2.45 14.44 -8.34
CA GLU A 39 2.51 13.13 -7.66
C GLU A 39 1.40 12.16 -8.12
N THR A 40 0.35 12.66 -8.79
CA THR A 40 -0.79 11.84 -9.24
C THR A 40 -0.54 11.11 -10.56
N ASP A 41 0.35 11.62 -11.41
CA ASP A 41 0.54 11.08 -12.77
C ASP A 41 1.28 9.73 -12.76
N THR A 42 2.24 9.52 -11.87
CA THR A 42 3.06 8.31 -11.85
C THR A 42 2.28 7.08 -11.40
N GLN A 43 1.44 7.22 -10.37
CA GLN A 43 0.66 6.10 -9.85
C GLN A 43 -0.44 5.68 -10.85
N ALA A 44 -1.07 6.66 -11.51
CA ALA A 44 -2.06 6.42 -12.54
C ALA A 44 -1.46 5.71 -13.77
N GLN A 45 -0.27 6.12 -14.23
CA GLN A 45 0.41 5.49 -15.36
C GLN A 45 0.91 4.07 -15.04
N GLN A 46 1.41 3.82 -13.82
CA GLN A 46 1.78 2.48 -13.38
C GLN A 46 0.57 1.56 -13.32
N ALA A 47 -0.55 2.03 -12.76
CA ALA A 47 -1.82 1.31 -12.76
C ALA A 47 -2.25 0.99 -14.19
N GLN A 48 -2.16 1.94 -15.13
CA GLN A 48 -2.53 1.73 -16.52
C GLN A 48 -1.72 0.62 -17.21
N LYS A 49 -0.39 0.57 -17.02
CA LYS A 49 0.45 -0.49 -17.60
C LYS A 49 0.12 -1.87 -17.03
N ILE A 50 -0.10 -1.95 -15.73
CA ILE A 50 -0.50 -3.19 -15.07
C ILE A 50 -1.88 -3.63 -15.57
N SER A 51 -2.84 -2.70 -15.67
CA SER A 51 -4.17 -2.95 -16.23
C SER A 51 -4.10 -3.48 -17.65
N GLN A 52 -3.30 -2.90 -18.55
CA GLN A 52 -3.13 -3.39 -19.92
C GLN A 52 -2.59 -4.83 -19.98
N ILE A 53 -1.69 -5.20 -19.06
CA ILE A 53 -1.18 -6.58 -18.96
C ILE A 53 -2.29 -7.54 -18.53
N LEU A 54 -3.11 -7.14 -17.55
CA LEU A 54 -4.23 -7.92 -17.03
C LEU A 54 -5.37 -8.05 -18.05
N GLU A 55 -5.74 -6.98 -18.74
CA GLU A 55 -6.78 -6.93 -19.78
C GLU A 55 -6.49 -7.89 -20.94
N ARG A 56 -5.21 -8.09 -21.26
CA ARG A 56 -4.78 -9.06 -22.28
C ARG A 56 -4.86 -10.52 -21.82
N GLY A 57 -5.43 -10.78 -20.64
CA GLY A 57 -5.56 -12.12 -20.06
C GLY A 57 -4.21 -12.76 -19.72
N GLY A 58 -3.16 -11.94 -19.61
CA GLY A 58 -1.80 -12.40 -19.42
C GLY A 58 -1.42 -12.58 -17.96
N SER A 59 -0.39 -13.38 -17.73
CA SER A 59 0.34 -13.40 -16.47
C SER A 59 1.68 -12.66 -16.62
N ALA A 60 2.09 -11.96 -15.58
CA ALA A 60 3.31 -11.16 -15.60
C ALA A 60 4.07 -11.24 -14.27
N PHE A 61 5.36 -10.98 -14.38
CA PHE A 61 6.24 -10.71 -13.26
C PHE A 61 6.79 -9.31 -13.41
N CYS A 62 6.53 -8.48 -12.42
CA CYS A 62 7.00 -7.11 -12.34
C CYS A 62 7.99 -6.97 -11.19
N ARG A 63 9.08 -6.26 -11.42
CA ARG A 63 10.05 -5.88 -10.41
C ARG A 63 10.04 -4.37 -10.30
N ILE A 64 9.70 -3.87 -9.11
CA ILE A 64 9.72 -2.46 -8.77
C ILE A 64 11.00 -2.23 -7.97
N THR A 65 11.87 -1.34 -8.44
CA THR A 65 13.12 -0.99 -7.76
C THR A 65 13.06 0.47 -7.34
N ASN A 66 13.21 0.77 -6.06
CA ASN A 66 13.38 2.14 -5.58
C ASN A 66 14.80 2.61 -5.91
N LEU A 67 14.93 3.64 -6.74
CA LEU A 67 16.22 4.18 -7.20
C LEU A 67 16.95 4.99 -6.11
N THR A 68 16.27 5.32 -5.01
CA THR A 68 16.86 6.09 -3.89
C THR A 68 17.68 5.20 -2.96
N ASP A 69 17.13 4.04 -2.58
CA ASP A 69 17.73 3.13 -1.60
C ASP A 69 18.00 1.72 -2.17
N ASN A 70 17.66 1.46 -3.43
CA ASN A 70 17.74 0.17 -4.10
C ASN A 70 16.86 -0.92 -3.48
N SER A 71 15.81 -0.56 -2.73
CA SER A 71 14.81 -1.53 -2.28
C SER A 71 14.08 -2.13 -3.47
N VAL A 72 13.63 -3.38 -3.33
CA VAL A 72 13.00 -4.14 -4.40
C VAL A 72 11.71 -4.75 -3.92
N VAL A 73 10.65 -4.54 -4.70
CA VAL A 73 9.37 -5.22 -4.56
C VAL A 73 9.12 -6.04 -5.82
N GLU A 74 8.90 -7.33 -5.65
CA GLU A 74 8.57 -8.27 -6.72
C GLU A 74 7.08 -8.56 -6.69
N MET A 75 6.43 -8.43 -7.84
CA MET A 75 5.01 -8.63 -8.02
C MET A 75 4.77 -9.67 -9.10
N THR A 76 3.95 -10.67 -8.82
CA THR A 76 3.47 -11.65 -9.80
C THR A 76 1.96 -11.53 -9.94
N LEU A 77 1.47 -11.52 -11.17
CA LEU A 77 0.08 -11.30 -11.52
C LEU A 77 -0.40 -12.40 -12.46
N ALA A 78 -1.59 -12.95 -12.25
CA ALA A 78 -2.26 -13.85 -13.18
C ALA A 78 -3.78 -13.80 -12.97
N GLY A 79 -4.50 -13.17 -13.91
CA GLY A 79 -5.94 -12.92 -13.75
C GLY A 79 -6.22 -12.11 -12.47
N GLU A 80 -7.09 -12.63 -11.61
CA GLU A 80 -7.44 -12.02 -10.31
C GLU A 80 -6.43 -12.30 -9.19
N LYS A 81 -5.41 -13.14 -9.45
CA LYS A 81 -4.43 -13.56 -8.46
C LYS A 81 -3.20 -12.65 -8.49
N MET A 82 -2.68 -12.36 -7.31
CA MET A 82 -1.51 -11.50 -7.13
C MET A 82 -0.60 -12.03 -6.02
N LYS A 83 0.70 -11.90 -6.19
CA LYS A 83 1.71 -12.13 -5.14
C LYS A 83 2.67 -10.97 -5.12
N ILE A 84 2.94 -10.43 -3.94
CA ILE A 84 3.89 -9.34 -3.71
C ILE A 84 4.91 -9.81 -2.67
N VAL A 85 6.19 -9.60 -2.96
CA VAL A 85 7.30 -9.92 -2.06
C VAL A 85 8.23 -8.70 -1.97
N GLY A 86 8.53 -8.23 -0.77
CA GLY A 86 9.39 -7.05 -0.62
C GLY A 86 9.74 -6.73 0.83
N THR A 87 10.83 -5.97 1.02
CA THR A 87 11.33 -5.52 2.34
C THR A 87 10.56 -4.34 2.92
N ASP A 88 9.85 -3.60 2.07
CA ASP A 88 9.09 -2.42 2.47
C ASP A 88 7.70 -2.77 3.02
N LEU A 89 7.38 -4.06 3.10
CA LEU A 89 6.09 -4.56 3.59
C LEU A 89 6.04 -4.74 5.12
N SER A 90 7.19 -4.81 5.80
CA SER A 90 7.22 -4.89 7.26
C SER A 90 8.54 -4.37 7.85
N GLU A 91 8.60 -3.12 8.30
CA GLU A 91 9.66 -2.53 9.15
C GLU A 91 11.12 -3.01 8.84
N GLY A 92 11.48 -3.14 7.57
CA GLY A 92 12.82 -3.57 7.12
C GLY A 92 13.03 -5.10 7.00
N LYS A 93 12.00 -5.89 7.28
CA LYS A 93 11.93 -7.34 7.01
C LYS A 93 11.19 -7.61 5.71
N LYS A 94 11.61 -8.68 5.04
CA LYS A 94 10.95 -9.16 3.82
C LYS A 94 9.58 -9.76 4.17
N GLY A 95 8.53 -9.12 3.69
CA GLY A 95 7.16 -9.61 3.75
C GLY A 95 6.72 -10.27 2.44
N THR A 96 5.72 -11.13 2.53
CA THR A 96 4.99 -11.65 1.37
C THR A 96 3.49 -11.42 1.56
N MET A 97 2.82 -10.99 0.50
CA MET A 97 1.38 -10.90 0.40
C MET A 97 0.89 -11.71 -0.81
N ILE A 98 -0.20 -12.45 -0.66
CA ILE A 98 -0.83 -13.21 -1.73
C ILE A 98 -2.32 -12.90 -1.75
N ASN A 99 -2.88 -12.75 -2.94
CA ASN A 99 -4.31 -12.80 -3.23
C ASN A 99 -4.57 -14.02 -4.12
N ASP A 100 -5.40 -14.95 -3.65
CA ASP A 100 -5.80 -16.17 -4.37
C ASP A 100 -7.20 -16.09 -5.02
N ALA A 101 -7.75 -14.88 -5.15
CA ALA A 101 -9.11 -14.50 -5.55
C ALA A 101 -10.20 -14.73 -4.49
N ALA A 102 -9.96 -15.53 -3.45
CA ALA A 102 -10.90 -15.74 -2.35
C ALA A 102 -10.44 -15.07 -1.04
N TYR A 103 -9.13 -15.00 -0.84
CA TYR A 103 -8.49 -14.53 0.37
C TYR A 103 -7.23 -13.74 0.07
N ILE A 104 -6.95 -12.77 0.93
CA ILE A 104 -5.64 -12.13 1.04
C ILE A 104 -4.89 -12.78 2.21
N TYR A 105 -3.64 -13.16 1.97
CA TYR A 105 -2.71 -13.68 2.95
C TYR A 105 -1.52 -12.72 3.07
N SER A 106 -1.00 -12.52 4.27
CA SER A 106 0.25 -11.81 4.49
C SER A 106 1.07 -12.45 5.60
N TRP A 107 2.39 -12.46 5.45
CA TRP A 107 3.31 -12.93 6.48
C TRP A 107 4.71 -12.34 6.27
N GLU A 108 5.53 -12.38 7.30
CA GLU A 108 6.95 -12.04 7.24
C GLU A 108 7.81 -13.27 7.02
N GLU A 109 8.91 -13.12 6.29
CA GLU A 109 9.90 -14.19 6.10
C GLU A 109 10.49 -14.62 7.45
N GLY A 110 10.56 -15.93 7.67
CA GLY A 110 11.02 -16.53 8.93
C GLY A 110 9.97 -16.60 10.05
N GLN A 111 8.80 -15.98 9.90
CA GLN A 111 7.69 -16.15 10.85
C GLN A 111 6.87 -17.39 10.53
N THR A 112 6.37 -18.06 11.58
CA THR A 112 5.47 -19.21 11.48
C THR A 112 4.00 -18.83 11.59
N THR A 113 3.70 -17.54 11.75
CA THR A 113 2.35 -16.99 11.85
C THR A 113 2.16 -15.91 10.80
N GLY A 114 0.98 -15.87 10.19
CA GLY A 114 0.57 -14.84 9.23
C GLY A 114 -0.90 -14.45 9.40
N PHE A 115 -1.36 -13.53 8.57
CA PHE A 115 -2.74 -13.07 8.55
C PHE A 115 -3.45 -13.55 7.28
N LYS A 116 -4.73 -13.91 7.42
CA LYS A 116 -5.61 -14.25 6.31
C LYS A 116 -6.90 -13.47 6.44
N MET A 117 -7.37 -12.88 5.35
CA MET A 117 -8.63 -12.15 5.31
C MET A 117 -9.42 -12.60 4.09
N LYS A 118 -10.73 -12.82 4.26
CA LYS A 118 -11.61 -13.13 3.14
C LYS A 118 -11.83 -11.86 2.31
N LEU A 119 -11.72 -11.99 0.98
CA LEU A 119 -12.18 -10.94 0.10
C LEU A 119 -13.71 -10.93 0.12
N SER A 120 -14.30 -9.83 0.60
CA SER A 120 -15.72 -9.58 0.35
C SER A 120 -15.86 -9.25 -1.14
N GLN A 121 -16.64 -10.05 -1.85
CA GLN A 121 -17.18 -9.68 -3.16
C GLN A 121 -18.18 -8.54 -2.95
N GLU A 122 -17.70 -7.35 -2.58
CA GLU A 122 -18.42 -6.17 -3.02
C GLU A 122 -18.10 -6.06 -4.50
N GLU A 123 -19.10 -6.31 -5.34
CA GLU A 123 -19.06 -5.99 -6.76
C GLU A 123 -18.53 -4.56 -6.85
N ILE A 124 -17.34 -4.38 -7.44
CA ILE A 124 -16.87 -3.08 -7.88
C ILE A 124 -17.86 -2.69 -8.97
N THR A 125 -19.00 -2.15 -8.57
CA THR A 125 -19.94 -1.52 -9.49
C THR A 125 -19.15 -0.29 -9.95
N PRO A 126 -18.71 -0.22 -11.21
CA PRO A 126 -18.06 0.99 -11.68
C PRO A 126 -19.02 2.14 -11.38
N ALA A 127 -18.52 3.19 -10.76
CA ALA A 127 -19.35 4.37 -10.51
C ALA A 127 -19.94 4.80 -11.86
N PRO A 128 -21.26 4.97 -12.00
CA PRO A 128 -21.85 5.38 -13.25
C PRO A 128 -21.43 6.83 -13.50
N GLY A 129 -20.35 7.01 -14.25
CA GLY A 129 -19.77 8.33 -14.51
C GLY A 129 -18.31 8.37 -14.97
N ASP A 130 -17.58 7.26 -14.99
CA ASP A 130 -16.22 7.28 -15.54
C ASP A 130 -16.25 7.38 -17.06
N VAL A 131 -15.65 8.48 -17.52
CA VAL A 131 -15.60 8.99 -18.89
C VAL A 131 -15.02 7.93 -19.83
N GLU A 132 -15.74 7.64 -20.92
CA GLU A 132 -15.18 6.99 -22.12
C GLU A 132 -13.94 7.78 -22.56
N THR A 133 -12.75 7.28 -22.21
CA THR A 133 -11.53 7.72 -22.85
C THR A 133 -11.38 6.84 -24.08
N ASP A 134 -11.61 7.44 -25.24
CA ASP A 134 -11.42 6.84 -26.55
C ASP A 134 -9.95 6.40 -26.69
N VAL A 135 -9.67 5.12 -26.40
CA VAL A 135 -8.36 4.53 -26.61
C VAL A 135 -8.26 4.22 -28.09
N GLN A 136 -7.63 5.13 -28.83
CA GLN A 136 -7.27 4.92 -30.21
C GLN A 136 -6.33 3.71 -30.31
N GLU A 137 -6.88 2.59 -30.78
CA GLU A 137 -6.19 1.34 -31.06
C GLU A 137 -5.13 1.59 -32.14
N ASN A 138 -3.88 1.79 -31.71
CA ASN A 138 -2.75 1.80 -32.63
C ASN A 138 -2.03 0.45 -32.50
N ASP A 139 -2.29 -0.39 -33.49
CA ASP A 139 -1.67 -1.67 -33.74
C ASP A 139 -0.15 -1.49 -33.87
N THR A 140 0.59 -1.74 -32.81
CA THR A 140 2.02 -2.00 -32.90
C THR A 140 2.42 -3.01 -31.83
N GLN A 141 2.70 -4.22 -32.30
CA GLN A 141 3.34 -5.31 -31.58
C GLN A 141 4.78 -4.91 -31.23
N GLU A 142 4.95 -4.09 -30.19
CA GLU A 142 6.26 -3.78 -29.62
C GLU A 142 6.36 -4.24 -28.16
N ARG A 143 7.48 -4.93 -27.90
CA ARG A 143 7.88 -5.53 -26.63
C ARG A 143 7.70 -4.56 -25.47
N ALA A 144 7.39 -5.11 -24.29
CA ALA A 144 7.48 -4.39 -23.01
C ALA A 144 8.81 -3.63 -22.92
N THR A 145 8.76 -2.33 -23.21
CA THR A 145 9.90 -1.43 -23.13
C THR A 145 9.92 -0.85 -21.73
N THR A 146 11.05 -1.08 -21.06
CA THR A 146 11.51 -0.39 -19.86
C THR A 146 11.19 1.11 -19.98
N TYR A 147 10.49 1.63 -18.99
CA TYR A 147 10.21 3.04 -18.83
C TYR A 147 11.06 3.56 -17.67
N ASP A 148 12.07 4.35 -18.00
CA ASP A 148 12.77 5.20 -17.05
C ASP A 148 11.97 6.49 -16.95
N ASP A 149 11.21 6.64 -15.87
CA ASP A 149 10.70 7.95 -15.46
C ASP A 149 11.68 8.53 -14.44
N ASP A 150 11.80 9.85 -14.34
CA ASP A 150 12.59 10.57 -13.30
C ASP A 150 12.04 10.34 -11.87
N THR A 151 11.14 9.38 -11.73
CA THR A 151 10.50 8.98 -10.48
C THR A 151 11.47 8.12 -9.68
N LYS A 152 11.32 8.12 -8.36
CA LYS A 152 12.15 7.32 -7.45
C LYS A 152 12.05 5.81 -7.67
N TYR A 153 11.36 5.32 -8.71
CA TYR A 153 11.08 3.92 -8.92
C TYR A 153 11.24 3.50 -10.39
N LYS A 154 11.87 2.36 -10.60
CA LYS A 154 11.97 1.67 -11.88
C LYS A 154 11.05 0.45 -11.89
N LEU A 155 10.19 0.34 -12.90
CA LEU A 155 9.25 -0.77 -13.07
C LEU A 155 9.63 -1.64 -14.26
N ASP A 156 10.06 -2.87 -14.00
CA ASP A 156 10.42 -3.87 -15.01
C ASP A 156 9.40 -5.01 -15.03
N CYS A 157 8.49 -5.02 -16.02
CA CYS A 157 7.49 -6.07 -16.18
C CYS A 157 7.82 -7.00 -17.34
N THR A 158 7.78 -8.32 -17.10
CA THR A 158 7.95 -9.36 -18.11
C THR A 158 6.74 -10.28 -18.11
N GLN A 159 6.11 -10.46 -19.27
CA GLN A 159 5.08 -11.47 -19.45
C GLN A 159 5.72 -12.86 -19.34
N ARG A 160 5.19 -13.71 -18.47
CA ARG A 160 5.65 -15.10 -18.30
C ARG A 160 4.47 -15.97 -17.93
N ASN A 161 4.51 -17.25 -18.26
CA ASN A 161 3.54 -18.21 -17.73
C ASN A 161 3.76 -18.38 -16.22
N VAL A 162 2.71 -18.21 -15.43
CA VAL A 162 2.75 -18.33 -13.96
C VAL A 162 1.79 -19.46 -13.56
N SER A 163 2.27 -20.40 -12.75
CA SER A 163 1.42 -21.49 -12.24
C SER A 163 0.62 -21.04 -11.02
N ASP A 164 -0.54 -21.66 -10.81
CA ASP A 164 -1.38 -21.40 -9.64
C ASP A 164 -0.67 -21.63 -8.30
N SER A 165 0.34 -22.51 -8.26
CA SER A 165 1.13 -22.78 -7.06
C SER A 165 1.95 -21.57 -6.59
N GLU A 166 2.24 -20.60 -7.46
CA GLU A 166 2.91 -19.36 -7.06
C GLU A 166 2.03 -18.51 -6.12
N PHE A 167 0.71 -18.69 -6.20
CA PHE A 167 -0.29 -17.99 -5.38
C PHE A 167 -0.81 -18.86 -4.23
N ALA A 168 -0.17 -19.99 -3.93
CA ALA A 168 -0.50 -20.80 -2.77
C ALA A 168 0.30 -20.32 -1.56
N PRO A 169 -0.34 -19.99 -0.42
CA PRO A 169 0.40 -19.69 0.80
C PRO A 169 1.16 -20.93 1.30
N PRO A 170 2.34 -20.76 1.93
CA PRO A 170 3.13 -21.88 2.42
C PRO A 170 2.46 -22.60 3.59
N ALA A 171 2.50 -23.94 3.59
CA ALA A 171 1.92 -24.76 4.66
C ALA A 171 2.64 -24.62 6.02
N SER A 172 3.84 -24.04 6.03
CA SER A 172 4.62 -23.79 7.26
C SER A 172 4.14 -22.57 8.04
N VAL A 173 3.27 -21.73 7.47
CA VAL A 173 2.75 -20.52 8.10
C VAL A 173 1.31 -20.78 8.56
N ASN A 174 1.07 -20.59 9.85
CA ASN A 174 -0.26 -20.65 10.44
C ASN A 174 -0.96 -19.29 10.27
N PHE A 175 -2.00 -19.27 9.45
CA PHE A 175 -2.72 -18.03 9.15
C PHE A 175 -3.89 -17.81 10.10
N VAL A 176 -3.92 -16.64 10.74
CA VAL A 176 -4.98 -16.20 11.64
C VAL A 176 -5.91 -15.25 10.89
N ASP A 177 -7.22 -15.47 11.04
CA ASP A 177 -8.24 -14.54 10.55
C ASP A 177 -8.55 -13.48 11.62
N PRO A 178 -8.26 -12.18 11.39
CA PRO A 178 -8.54 -11.12 12.34
C PRO A 178 -10.02 -11.02 12.72
N SER A 179 -10.95 -11.40 11.82
CA SER A 179 -12.39 -11.42 12.14
C SER A 179 -12.73 -12.46 13.21
N GLN A 180 -11.93 -13.53 13.31
CA GLN A 180 -12.07 -14.56 14.33
C GLN A 180 -11.35 -14.20 15.64
N MET A 181 -10.48 -13.17 15.61
CA MET A 181 -9.68 -12.77 16.76
C MET A 181 -10.54 -12.30 17.94
N GLN A 182 -11.73 -11.78 17.68
CA GLN A 182 -12.70 -11.36 18.70
C GLN A 182 -13.24 -12.54 19.53
N ASN A 183 -13.14 -13.76 19.00
CA ASN A 183 -13.58 -14.99 19.65
C ASN A 183 -12.45 -15.73 20.38
N LEU A 184 -11.22 -15.22 20.30
CA LEU A 184 -10.07 -15.87 20.94
C LEU A 184 -9.98 -15.49 22.41
N SER A 185 -9.67 -16.47 23.25
CA SER A 185 -9.34 -16.22 24.65
C SER A 185 -7.99 -15.47 24.78
N PRO A 186 -7.76 -14.74 25.88
CA PRO A 186 -6.46 -14.11 26.14
C PRO A 186 -5.26 -15.07 26.04
N ALA A 187 -5.44 -16.34 26.44
CA ALA A 187 -4.41 -17.37 26.35
C ALA A 187 -4.08 -17.78 24.90
N GLU A 188 -5.07 -17.77 24.00
CA GLU A 188 -4.87 -18.05 22.58
C GLU A 188 -4.20 -16.87 21.88
N LEU A 189 -4.61 -15.64 22.20
CA LEU A 189 -3.95 -14.42 21.73
C LEU A 189 -2.47 -14.41 22.11
N GLN A 190 -2.13 -14.84 23.33
CA GLN A 190 -0.73 -14.89 23.78
C GLN A 190 0.11 -15.97 23.09
N LYS A 191 -0.50 -17.05 22.57
CA LYS A 191 0.21 -18.05 21.75
C LYS A 191 0.47 -17.55 20.33
N LEU A 192 -0.41 -16.72 19.78
CA LEU A 192 -0.29 -16.16 18.43
C LEU A 192 0.69 -14.99 18.39
N PHE A 193 0.71 -14.20 19.45
CA PHE A 193 1.62 -13.08 19.64
C PHE A 193 2.41 -13.32 20.93
N PRO A 194 3.38 -14.25 20.92
CA PRO A 194 4.27 -14.38 22.06
C PRO A 194 4.95 -13.03 22.22
N GLN A 195 4.65 -12.32 23.31
CA GLN A 195 5.32 -11.08 23.61
C GLN A 195 6.80 -11.40 23.62
N GLY A 196 7.53 -10.83 22.66
CA GLY A 196 8.97 -10.95 22.60
C GLY A 196 9.49 -10.63 23.99
N SER A 197 10.23 -11.58 24.55
CA SER A 197 10.97 -11.39 25.80
C SER A 197 11.51 -9.98 25.82
N GLN A 198 11.06 -9.15 26.76
CA GLN A 198 11.80 -7.96 27.12
C GLN A 198 13.24 -8.43 27.30
N GLY A 199 14.12 -7.99 26.41
CA GLY A 199 15.53 -8.29 26.53
C GLY A 199 15.95 -7.88 27.92
N ASP A 200 16.55 -8.82 28.65
CA ASP A 200 17.31 -8.53 29.84
C ASP A 200 18.27 -7.38 29.51
N GLN A 201 17.95 -6.19 30.00
CA GLN A 201 18.92 -5.11 30.12
C GLN A 201 19.84 -5.50 31.28
N GLU A 202 20.94 -6.15 30.94
CA GLU A 202 22.10 -6.26 31.83
C GLU A 202 22.97 -4.98 31.73
#